data_AF-A0A8X8IEX2-F1
#
_entry.id   AF-A0A8X8IEX2-F1
#
_cell.length_a   1.000
_cell.length_b   1.000
_cell.length_c   1.000
_cell.angle_alpha   90.00
_cell.angle_beta   90.00
_cell.angle_gamma   90.00
#
_symmetry.space_group_name_H-M   'P 1'
#
loop_
_entity.id
_entity.type
_entity.pdbx_description
1 polymer ?
#
loop_
_entity_poly.entity_id
_entity_poly.type
_entity_poly.pdbx_seq_one_letter_code
_entity_poly.pdbx_strand_id
1 'polypeptide(L)'
;MNSQKNPWEELKGQNYFEKDKEIIDEHNASLGPHPLFIDLDLLPEPYIGNPNANVVILFTNPGLRNGGDAEREDYNNDNLVTAIRNNLTHSNKEYPYYYLNPEFKETGGGKWIRQRMKDLIDDPRIGDKTLSERIFAIQLHPYHSARFKNIEGLEGQTYSMHLLSKAINRGALIIFTRTQKEWDDAYYKFDSKFKELKQIPELNFIELKNTANKTPRSPYFKESMGKENFEKLIAAILKPVDRNGME
;
A
#
# COMPACT_ATOMS: atom_id res chain seq x y z
N MET A 1 -1.49 20.93 -11.12
CA MET A 1 -1.64 19.45 -11.20
C MET A 1 -3.10 19.17 -11.45
N ASN A 2 -3.43 18.39 -12.49
CA ASN A 2 -4.82 18.02 -12.77
C ASN A 2 -5.39 17.26 -11.57
N SER A 3 -6.58 17.65 -11.11
CA SER A 3 -7.31 16.93 -10.06
C SER A 3 -7.79 15.60 -10.62
N GLN A 4 -7.04 14.52 -10.40
CA GLN A 4 -7.51 13.18 -10.72
C GLN A 4 -8.58 12.78 -9.70
N LYS A 5 -9.79 12.48 -10.20
CA LYS A 5 -10.90 11.94 -9.42
C LYS A 5 -10.53 10.55 -8.90
N ASN A 6 -10.95 10.22 -7.68
CA ASN A 6 -10.78 8.88 -7.12
C ASN A 6 -11.73 7.89 -7.83
N PRO A 7 -11.23 6.94 -8.65
CA PRO A 7 -12.12 6.00 -9.35
C PRO A 7 -12.82 5.06 -8.37
N TRP A 8 -12.25 4.81 -7.18
CA TRP A 8 -12.79 3.85 -6.22
C TRP A 8 -14.11 4.29 -5.58
N GLU A 9 -14.49 5.55 -5.72
CA GLU A 9 -15.84 6.05 -5.37
C GLU A 9 -16.95 5.44 -6.22
N GLU A 10 -16.62 4.89 -7.39
CA GLU A 10 -17.57 4.28 -8.32
C GLU A 10 -17.87 2.82 -7.97
N LEU A 11 -17.14 2.24 -7.01
CA LEU A 11 -17.28 0.84 -6.60
C LEU A 11 -18.58 0.62 -5.79
N LYS A 12 -19.69 0.36 -6.49
CA LYS A 12 -21.01 0.15 -5.89
C LYS A 12 -21.27 -1.32 -5.53
N GLY A 13 -20.80 -1.75 -4.36
CA GLY A 13 -21.12 -3.07 -3.79
C GLY A 13 -20.31 -4.25 -4.37
N GLN A 14 -19.79 -4.12 -5.58
CA GLN A 14 -18.85 -5.09 -6.19
C GLN A 14 -17.42 -4.98 -5.62
N ASN A 15 -16.57 -5.94 -5.99
CA ASN A 15 -15.19 -6.09 -5.48
C ASN A 15 -14.11 -5.76 -6.53
N TYR A 16 -14.52 -5.24 -7.69
CA TYR A 16 -13.64 -4.86 -8.78
C TYR A 16 -14.24 -3.77 -9.65
N PHE A 17 -13.41 -3.08 -10.44
CA PHE A 17 -13.90 -2.27 -11.54
C PHE A 17 -14.20 -3.15 -12.75
N GLU A 18 -15.30 -2.84 -13.45
CA GLU A 18 -15.66 -3.61 -14.64
C GLU A 18 -14.58 -3.54 -15.73
N LYS A 19 -13.92 -2.38 -15.88
CA LYS A 19 -12.80 -2.22 -16.82
C LYS A 19 -11.57 -3.04 -16.44
N ASP A 20 -11.32 -3.24 -15.15
CA ASP A 20 -10.23 -4.10 -14.70
C ASP A 20 -10.58 -5.57 -14.88
N LYS A 21 -11.88 -5.93 -14.77
CA LYS A 21 -12.36 -7.30 -14.84
C LYS A 21 -12.01 -7.98 -16.16
N GLU A 22 -12.19 -7.30 -17.30
CA GLU A 22 -11.87 -7.87 -18.62
C GLU A 22 -10.38 -8.25 -18.73
N ILE A 23 -9.50 -7.33 -18.33
CA ILE A 23 -8.04 -7.54 -18.33
C ILE A 23 -7.67 -8.70 -17.38
N ILE A 24 -8.32 -8.77 -16.22
CA ILE A 24 -8.04 -9.80 -15.21
C ILE A 24 -8.58 -11.17 -15.64
N ASP A 25 -9.76 -11.22 -16.26
CA ASP A 25 -10.34 -12.44 -16.81
C ASP A 25 -9.43 -13.02 -17.91
N GLU A 26 -8.89 -12.18 -18.81
CA GLU A 26 -7.93 -12.61 -19.83
C GLU A 26 -6.65 -13.20 -19.21
N HIS A 27 -6.10 -12.52 -18.19
CA HIS A 27 -4.95 -13.01 -17.44
C HIS A 27 -5.26 -14.36 -16.77
N ASN A 28 -6.38 -14.45 -16.06
CA ASN A 28 -6.81 -15.64 -15.33
C ASN A 28 -7.22 -16.79 -16.26
N ALA A 29 -7.75 -16.55 -17.46
CA ALA A 29 -8.19 -17.59 -18.38
C ALA A 29 -7.05 -18.53 -18.81
N SER A 30 -5.82 -18.02 -18.83
CA SER A 30 -4.62 -18.81 -19.11
C SER A 30 -4.08 -19.59 -17.90
N LEU A 31 -4.65 -19.36 -16.72
CA LEU A 31 -4.16 -19.84 -15.43
C LEU A 31 -5.16 -20.84 -14.84
N GLY A 32 -4.73 -22.08 -14.63
CA GLY A 32 -5.42 -23.00 -13.71
C GLY A 32 -5.22 -22.57 -12.25
N PRO A 33 -5.26 -23.51 -11.29
CA PRO A 33 -4.89 -23.24 -9.89
C PRO A 33 -3.42 -22.78 -9.81
N HIS A 34 -3.21 -21.46 -9.83
CA HIS A 34 -1.88 -20.87 -10.02
C HIS A 34 -1.62 -19.74 -9.02
N PRO A 35 -0.40 -19.58 -8.48
CA PRO A 35 -0.11 -18.51 -7.53
C PRO A 35 -0.27 -17.08 -8.07
N LEU A 36 -0.32 -16.91 -9.39
CA LEU A 36 -0.57 -15.62 -10.06
C LEU A 36 -2.05 -15.35 -10.35
N PHE A 37 -2.95 -16.29 -10.03
CA PHE A 37 -4.38 -16.09 -10.19
C PHE A 37 -4.82 -14.91 -9.32
N ILE A 38 -5.59 -13.99 -9.91
CA ILE A 38 -6.13 -12.83 -9.21
C ILE A 38 -7.51 -13.17 -8.69
N ASP A 39 -7.68 -12.95 -7.40
CA ASP A 39 -8.91 -13.21 -6.69
C ASP A 39 -9.79 -11.96 -6.68
N LEU A 40 -10.91 -12.03 -7.41
CA LEU A 40 -11.91 -10.97 -7.51
C LEU A 40 -13.07 -11.14 -6.52
N ASP A 41 -13.06 -12.19 -5.69
CA ASP A 41 -14.04 -12.37 -4.61
C ASP A 41 -13.71 -11.48 -3.41
N LEU A 42 -12.45 -11.04 -3.28
CA LEU A 42 -12.00 -10.14 -2.24
C LEU A 42 -12.01 -8.69 -2.71
N LEU A 43 -12.26 -7.75 -1.80
CA LEU A 43 -12.17 -6.32 -2.08
C LEU A 43 -10.74 -5.93 -2.50
N PRO A 44 -10.61 -4.89 -3.35
CA PRO A 44 -9.32 -4.36 -3.72
C PRO A 44 -8.74 -3.55 -2.55
N GLU A 45 -7.42 -3.58 -2.41
CA GLU A 45 -6.66 -2.79 -1.44
C GLU A 45 -5.52 -2.05 -2.16
N PRO A 46 -5.83 -1.09 -3.07
CA PRO A 46 -4.85 -0.32 -3.85
C PRO A 46 -3.85 0.46 -3.01
N TYR A 47 -4.27 0.86 -1.83
CA TYR A 47 -3.55 1.66 -0.86
C TYR A 47 -4.25 1.50 0.49
N ILE A 48 -3.57 1.86 1.59
CA ILE A 48 -4.11 1.82 2.94
C ILE A 48 -3.53 2.97 3.74
N GLY A 49 -4.34 3.76 4.43
CA GLY A 49 -3.83 4.80 5.35
C GLY A 49 -4.27 6.22 5.04
N ASN A 50 -3.53 7.17 5.61
CA ASN A 50 -3.77 8.59 5.39
C ASN A 50 -3.02 9.06 4.11
N PRO A 51 -3.71 9.46 3.03
CA PRO A 51 -3.03 9.86 1.79
C PRO A 51 -2.10 11.07 1.98
N ASN A 52 -2.29 11.88 3.03
CA ASN A 52 -1.46 13.04 3.36
C ASN A 52 -0.35 12.73 4.37
N ALA A 53 -0.11 11.45 4.68
CA ALA A 53 0.96 11.03 5.57
C ALA A 53 2.35 11.51 5.12
N ASN A 54 3.22 11.74 6.11
CA ASN A 54 4.63 12.11 5.90
C ASN A 54 5.50 10.92 5.48
N VAL A 55 4.98 9.70 5.60
CA VAL A 55 5.65 8.45 5.22
C VAL A 55 4.74 7.67 4.28
N VAL A 56 5.28 7.31 3.12
CA VAL A 56 4.59 6.44 2.15
C VAL A 56 5.40 5.16 1.95
N ILE A 57 4.73 4.02 2.03
CA ILE A 57 5.33 2.70 1.91
C ILE A 57 4.86 2.07 0.60
N LEU A 58 5.80 1.64 -0.22
CA LEU A 58 5.50 1.02 -1.50
C LEU A 58 5.59 -0.50 -1.37
N PHE A 59 4.44 -1.16 -1.47
CA PHE A 59 4.28 -2.62 -1.49
C PHE A 59 3.98 -3.12 -2.92
N THR A 60 3.77 -4.43 -3.09
CA THR A 60 3.46 -4.99 -4.42
C THR A 60 1.98 -5.19 -4.63
N ASN A 61 1.38 -6.12 -3.89
CA ASN A 61 -0.03 -6.44 -3.98
C ASN A 61 -0.50 -7.01 -2.64
N PRO A 62 -1.80 -6.94 -2.34
CA PRO A 62 -2.39 -7.70 -1.25
C PRO A 62 -2.15 -9.20 -1.45
N GLY A 63 -1.61 -9.86 -0.43
CA GLY A 63 -1.19 -11.26 -0.52
C GLY A 63 -2.30 -12.21 -0.10
N LEU A 64 -2.38 -13.37 -0.77
CA LEU A 64 -3.23 -14.49 -0.34
C LEU A 64 -2.43 -15.54 0.43
N ARG A 65 -3.01 -16.06 1.51
CA ARG A 65 -2.47 -17.20 2.26
C ARG A 65 -3.37 -18.41 2.10
N ASN A 66 -2.77 -19.60 1.99
CA ASN A 66 -3.50 -20.86 1.91
C ASN A 66 -4.60 -20.86 0.82
N GLY A 67 -4.31 -20.30 -0.35
CA GLY A 67 -5.30 -20.20 -1.44
C GLY A 67 -6.40 -19.15 -1.23
N GLY A 68 -6.34 -18.35 -0.16
CA GLY A 68 -7.28 -17.26 0.12
C GLY A 68 -8.33 -17.57 1.19
N ASP A 69 -8.29 -18.76 1.79
CA ASP A 69 -9.25 -19.16 2.82
C ASP A 69 -9.16 -18.28 4.07
N ALA A 70 -7.94 -17.90 4.47
CA ALA A 70 -7.72 -17.05 5.64
C ALA A 70 -8.28 -15.64 5.44
N GLU A 71 -8.05 -15.07 4.24
CA GLU A 71 -8.58 -13.75 3.90
C GLU A 71 -10.12 -13.76 3.79
N ARG A 72 -10.72 -14.85 3.29
CA ARG A 72 -12.18 -15.02 3.28
C ARG A 72 -12.76 -15.20 4.68
N GLU A 73 -12.06 -15.88 5.58
CA GLU A 73 -12.48 -16.00 6.98
C GLU A 73 -12.49 -14.63 7.67
N ASP A 74 -11.48 -13.79 7.41
CA ASP A 74 -11.42 -12.41 7.93
C ASP A 74 -12.62 -11.56 7.45
N TYR A 75 -13.20 -11.87 6.27
CA TYR A 75 -14.36 -11.16 5.72
C TYR A 75 -15.66 -11.48 6.45
N ASN A 76 -15.68 -12.46 7.36
CA ASN A 76 -16.80 -12.64 8.30
C ASN A 76 -16.88 -11.51 9.35
N ASN A 77 -15.85 -10.65 9.42
CA ASN A 77 -15.89 -9.43 10.23
C ASN A 77 -16.39 -8.24 9.39
N ASP A 78 -17.67 -7.90 9.57
CA ASP A 78 -18.31 -6.77 8.87
C ASP A 78 -17.61 -5.41 9.10
N ASN A 79 -16.97 -5.22 10.25
CA ASN A 79 -16.23 -4.00 10.56
C ASN A 79 -14.94 -3.92 9.74
N LEU A 80 -14.28 -5.05 9.46
CA LEU A 80 -13.12 -5.08 8.56
C LEU A 80 -13.55 -4.74 7.13
N VAL A 81 -14.61 -5.39 6.63
CA VAL A 81 -15.15 -5.13 5.28
C VAL A 81 -15.53 -3.65 5.14
N THR A 82 -16.16 -3.08 6.16
CA THR A 82 -16.50 -1.65 6.22
C THR A 82 -15.25 -0.77 6.20
N ALA A 83 -14.21 -1.12 6.97
CA ALA A 83 -12.94 -0.38 6.99
C ALA A 83 -12.22 -0.42 5.64
N ILE A 84 -12.22 -1.55 4.93
CA ILE A 84 -11.65 -1.68 3.58
C ILE A 84 -12.41 -0.77 2.61
N ARG A 85 -13.75 -0.81 2.60
CA ARG A 85 -14.57 0.06 1.74
C ARG A 85 -14.38 1.54 2.04
N ASN A 86 -14.37 1.92 3.31
CA ASN A 86 -14.10 3.31 3.72
C ASN A 86 -12.69 3.77 3.32
N ASN A 87 -11.70 2.87 3.37
CA ASN A 87 -10.35 3.18 2.96
C ASN A 87 -10.27 3.52 1.46
N LEU A 88 -11.00 2.81 0.59
CA LEU A 88 -11.07 3.11 -0.84
C LEU A 88 -11.45 4.58 -1.13
N THR A 89 -12.26 5.19 -0.27
CA THR A 89 -12.68 6.60 -0.38
C THR A 89 -11.98 7.54 0.61
N HIS A 90 -10.89 7.11 1.26
CA HIS A 90 -10.16 7.89 2.29
C HIS A 90 -11.03 8.34 3.48
N SER A 91 -12.06 7.56 3.81
CA SER A 91 -13.08 7.88 4.82
C SER A 91 -12.74 7.38 6.23
N ASN A 92 -11.75 6.49 6.40
CA ASN A 92 -11.30 6.06 7.73
C ASN A 92 -10.62 7.23 8.46
N LYS A 93 -11.16 7.63 9.62
CA LYS A 93 -10.66 8.78 10.40
C LYS A 93 -9.86 8.40 11.64
N GLU A 94 -10.32 7.41 12.40
CA GLU A 94 -9.68 7.07 13.68
C GLU A 94 -8.39 6.26 13.52
N TYR A 95 -8.43 5.25 12.64
CA TYR A 95 -7.27 4.49 12.19
C TYR A 95 -7.26 4.47 10.67
N PRO A 96 -6.75 5.52 10.00
CA PRO A 96 -6.68 5.57 8.54
C PRO A 96 -6.01 4.32 7.96
N TYR A 97 -4.93 3.88 8.59
CA TYR A 97 -4.32 2.58 8.33
C TYR A 97 -5.03 1.52 9.18
N TYR A 98 -6.11 0.95 8.66
CA TYR A 98 -7.06 0.17 9.47
C TYR A 98 -6.46 -1.09 10.11
N TYR A 99 -5.47 -1.76 9.51
CA TYR A 99 -4.82 -2.91 10.16
C TYR A 99 -4.08 -2.59 11.47
N LEU A 100 -3.85 -1.30 11.77
CA LEU A 100 -3.35 -0.85 13.06
C LEU A 100 -4.47 -0.59 14.09
N ASN A 101 -5.75 -0.62 13.68
CA ASN A 101 -6.87 -0.69 14.62
C ASN A 101 -6.72 -1.97 15.47
N PRO A 102 -6.73 -1.89 16.82
CA PRO A 102 -6.67 -3.06 17.69
C PRO A 102 -7.73 -4.13 17.40
N GLU A 103 -8.88 -3.74 16.84
CA GLU A 103 -9.96 -4.67 16.44
C GLU A 103 -9.50 -5.68 15.39
N PHE A 104 -8.66 -5.27 14.45
CA PHE A 104 -8.23 -6.12 13.33
C PHE A 104 -6.89 -6.80 13.58
N LYS A 105 -6.35 -6.74 14.80
CA LYS A 105 -5.01 -7.28 15.12
C LYS A 105 -4.86 -8.78 14.85
N GLU A 106 -5.96 -9.53 14.93
CA GLU A 106 -5.96 -10.98 14.72
C GLU A 106 -6.20 -11.41 13.27
N THR A 107 -6.57 -10.47 12.40
CA THR A 107 -6.72 -10.74 10.95
C THR A 107 -5.38 -11.06 10.31
N GLY A 108 -5.38 -11.70 9.15
CA GLY A 108 -4.17 -12.01 8.38
C GLY A 108 -3.31 -10.77 8.11
N GLY A 109 -3.94 -9.70 7.62
CA GLY A 109 -3.29 -8.41 7.37
C GLY A 109 -2.83 -7.71 8.64
N GLY A 110 -3.64 -7.73 9.70
CA GLY A 110 -3.30 -7.17 11.01
C GLY A 110 -2.08 -7.83 11.64
N LYS A 111 -2.07 -9.17 11.68
CA LYS A 111 -0.92 -9.96 12.16
C LYS A 111 0.33 -9.66 11.35
N TRP A 112 0.22 -9.61 10.02
CA TRP A 112 1.37 -9.34 9.16
C TRP A 112 1.95 -7.95 9.42
N ILE A 113 1.12 -6.90 9.41
CA ILE A 113 1.57 -5.52 9.63
C ILE A 113 2.20 -5.35 11.01
N ARG A 114 1.56 -5.86 12.05
CA ARG A 114 2.08 -5.79 13.42
C ARG A 114 3.42 -6.51 13.57
N GLN A 115 3.64 -7.59 12.82
CA GLN A 115 4.93 -8.26 12.79
C GLN A 115 6.00 -7.44 12.05
N ARG A 116 5.67 -6.76 10.95
CA ARG A 116 6.62 -6.00 10.12
C ARG A 116 6.99 -4.63 10.70
N MET A 117 6.06 -4.03 11.43
CA MET A 117 6.19 -2.70 12.03
C MET A 117 6.32 -2.75 13.56
N LYS A 118 6.65 -3.92 14.12
CA LYS A 118 6.73 -4.13 15.57
C LYS A 118 7.55 -3.06 16.29
N ASP A 119 8.74 -2.74 15.79
CA ASP A 119 9.60 -1.72 16.41
C ASP A 119 9.01 -0.31 16.37
N LEU A 120 8.15 0.01 15.40
CA LEU A 120 7.47 1.31 15.33
C LEU A 120 6.27 1.34 16.29
N ILE A 121 5.54 0.23 16.38
CA ILE A 121 4.37 0.08 17.25
C ILE A 121 4.78 0.10 18.73
N ASP A 122 5.88 -0.60 19.06
CA ASP A 122 6.40 -0.68 20.42
C ASP A 122 7.14 0.59 20.86
N ASP A 123 7.43 1.53 19.94
CA ASP A 123 8.05 2.79 20.31
C ASP A 123 7.06 3.61 21.17
N PRO A 124 7.44 3.98 22.41
CA PRO A 124 6.53 4.62 23.36
C PRO A 124 6.06 6.01 22.91
N ARG A 125 6.68 6.59 21.87
CA ARG A 125 6.30 7.89 21.30
C ARG A 125 5.28 7.77 20.17
N ILE A 126 5.06 6.57 19.63
CA ILE A 126 4.25 6.33 18.43
C ILE A 126 2.99 5.56 18.81
N GLY A 127 3.09 4.25 19.04
CA GLY A 127 1.92 3.39 19.24
C GLY A 127 1.01 3.26 17.99
N ASP A 128 0.03 2.36 18.07
CA ASP A 128 -0.85 1.99 16.95
C ASP A 128 -1.53 3.18 16.27
N LYS A 129 -2.19 4.04 17.06
CA LYS A 129 -3.01 5.13 16.55
C LYS A 129 -2.17 6.19 15.85
N THR A 130 -1.10 6.66 16.48
CA THR A 130 -0.20 7.64 15.86
C THR A 130 0.42 7.06 14.59
N LEU A 131 0.86 5.81 14.60
CA LEU A 131 1.42 5.19 13.41
C LEU A 131 0.38 5.17 12.28
N SER A 132 -0.87 4.79 12.58
CA SER A 132 -1.98 4.74 11.63
C SER A 132 -2.28 6.08 10.95
N GLU A 133 -2.14 7.19 11.67
CA GLU A 133 -2.34 8.56 11.14
C GLU A 133 -1.16 9.07 10.31
N ARG A 134 0.02 8.46 10.46
CA ARG A 134 1.32 8.99 9.99
C ARG A 134 1.91 8.22 8.82
N ILE A 135 1.30 7.10 8.43
CA ILE A 135 1.74 6.30 7.29
C ILE A 135 0.65 6.14 6.24
N PHE A 136 1.09 5.91 5.02
CA PHE A 136 0.28 5.50 3.89
C PHE A 136 0.99 4.36 3.18
N ALA A 137 0.30 3.28 2.86
CA ALA A 137 0.81 2.23 1.99
C ALA A 137 0.16 2.35 0.62
N ILE A 138 0.93 2.14 -0.44
CA ILE A 138 0.43 2.00 -1.80
C ILE A 138 0.85 0.63 -2.30
N GLN A 139 -0.12 -0.13 -2.83
CA GLN A 139 0.13 -1.36 -3.55
C GLN A 139 0.30 -1.03 -5.03
N LEU A 140 1.30 -1.64 -5.66
CA LEU A 140 1.50 -1.52 -7.10
C LEU A 140 0.34 -2.13 -7.89
N HIS A 141 -0.26 -3.21 -7.36
CA HIS A 141 -1.42 -3.88 -7.91
C HIS A 141 -2.53 -3.98 -6.85
N PRO A 142 -3.78 -3.59 -7.16
CA PRO A 142 -4.82 -3.42 -6.15
C PRO A 142 -5.48 -4.72 -5.69
N TYR A 143 -5.46 -5.77 -6.52
CA TYR A 143 -6.16 -7.04 -6.22
C TYR A 143 -5.24 -8.10 -5.63
N HIS A 144 -5.88 -9.07 -4.95
CA HIS A 144 -5.23 -10.13 -4.21
C HIS A 144 -4.67 -11.24 -5.11
N SER A 145 -3.46 -11.71 -4.79
CA SER A 145 -2.90 -12.94 -5.35
C SER A 145 -1.82 -13.53 -4.44
N ALA A 146 -1.53 -14.83 -4.57
CA ALA A 146 -0.49 -15.47 -3.75
C ALA A 146 0.92 -15.01 -4.15
N ARG A 147 1.11 -14.59 -5.40
CA ARG A 147 2.37 -14.04 -5.92
C ARG A 147 2.09 -12.86 -6.85
N PHE A 148 2.91 -11.84 -6.68
CA PHE A 148 2.87 -10.64 -7.52
C PHE A 148 3.16 -10.96 -8.99
N LYS A 149 2.34 -10.39 -9.87
CA LYS A 149 2.61 -10.20 -11.30
C LYS A 149 2.13 -8.81 -11.65
N ASN A 150 2.95 -8.04 -12.37
CA ASN A 150 2.49 -6.77 -12.91
C ASN A 150 1.53 -7.04 -14.09
N ILE A 151 0.34 -6.48 -13.99
CA ILE A 151 -0.67 -6.43 -15.05
C ILE A 151 -0.93 -4.98 -15.34
N GLU A 152 -0.90 -4.64 -16.62
CA GLU A 152 -0.95 -3.28 -17.11
C GLU A 152 -2.38 -2.87 -17.42
N GLY A 153 -2.65 -1.56 -17.45
CA GLY A 153 -3.94 -1.03 -17.89
C GLY A 153 -5.03 -0.98 -16.81
N LEU A 154 -4.70 -1.30 -15.55
CA LEU A 154 -5.66 -1.23 -14.45
C LEU A 154 -5.94 0.22 -14.04
N GLU A 155 -7.21 0.62 -14.00
CA GLU A 155 -7.63 1.99 -13.71
C GLU A 155 -7.24 2.39 -12.27
N GLY A 156 -7.40 1.45 -11.35
CA GLY A 156 -7.02 1.60 -9.94
C GLY A 156 -5.53 1.91 -9.72
N GLN A 157 -4.65 1.39 -10.56
CA GLN A 157 -3.20 1.63 -10.48
C GLN A 157 -2.86 3.09 -10.83
N THR A 158 -3.58 3.69 -11.78
CA THR A 158 -3.33 5.07 -12.22
C THR A 158 -3.57 6.06 -11.07
N TYR A 159 -4.63 5.85 -10.29
CA TYR A 159 -4.89 6.71 -9.12
C TYR A 159 -3.84 6.53 -8.01
N SER A 160 -3.36 5.30 -7.79
CA SER A 160 -2.23 5.05 -6.89
C SER A 160 -0.96 5.82 -7.31
N MET A 161 -0.66 5.90 -8.61
CA MET A 161 0.48 6.70 -9.10
C MET A 161 0.29 8.21 -8.87
N HIS A 162 -0.93 8.73 -9.03
CA HIS A 162 -1.25 10.11 -8.68
C HIS A 162 -1.04 10.41 -7.19
N LEU A 163 -1.44 9.49 -6.31
CA LEU A 163 -1.21 9.63 -4.87
C LEU A 163 0.29 9.60 -4.54
N LEU A 164 1.06 8.75 -5.20
CA LEU A 164 2.52 8.73 -5.09
C LEU A 164 3.14 10.06 -5.56
N SER A 165 2.71 10.59 -6.70
CA SER A 165 3.18 11.89 -7.21
C SER A 165 2.90 13.02 -6.21
N LYS A 166 1.70 13.07 -5.63
CA LYS A 166 1.36 14.01 -4.54
C LYS A 166 2.28 13.86 -3.33
N ALA A 167 2.62 12.62 -2.95
CA ALA A 167 3.50 12.34 -1.83
C ALA A 167 4.93 12.84 -2.09
N ILE A 168 5.45 12.61 -3.29
CA ILE A 168 6.76 13.11 -3.74
C ILE A 168 6.78 14.64 -3.70
N ASN A 169 5.77 15.29 -4.28
CA ASN A 169 5.69 16.75 -4.35
C ASN A 169 5.61 17.43 -2.97
N ARG A 170 5.03 16.77 -1.95
CA ARG A 170 5.04 17.29 -0.57
C ARG A 170 6.31 16.95 0.22
N GLY A 171 7.26 16.23 -0.37
CA GLY A 171 8.50 15.80 0.30
C GLY A 171 8.30 14.68 1.32
N ALA A 172 7.25 13.86 1.18
CA ALA A 172 7.05 12.70 2.04
C ALA A 172 8.22 11.72 1.91
N LEU A 173 8.51 11.00 3.00
CA LEU A 173 9.51 9.93 3.00
C LEU A 173 8.92 8.68 2.31
N ILE A 174 9.46 8.31 1.16
CA ILE A 174 9.05 7.13 0.39
C ILE A 174 9.90 5.92 0.77
N ILE A 175 9.27 4.81 1.15
CA ILE A 175 9.93 3.56 1.52
C ILE A 175 9.73 2.53 0.41
N PHE A 176 10.80 2.20 -0.30
CA PHE A 176 10.82 1.11 -1.26
C PHE A 176 11.05 -0.22 -0.55
N THR A 177 10.04 -1.08 -0.51
CA THR A 177 10.17 -2.39 0.16
C THR A 177 10.80 -3.44 -0.76
N ARG A 178 10.39 -3.45 -2.03
CA ARG A 178 10.93 -4.30 -3.10
C ARG A 178 10.48 -3.82 -4.49
N THR A 179 10.88 -4.55 -5.54
CA THR A 179 10.38 -4.40 -6.92
C THR A 179 10.52 -2.96 -7.44
N GLN A 180 11.67 -2.34 -7.21
CA GLN A 180 11.97 -0.98 -7.64
C GLN A 180 11.71 -0.80 -9.13
N LYS A 181 12.15 -1.77 -9.95
CA LYS A 181 11.99 -1.71 -11.40
C LYS A 181 10.52 -1.64 -11.81
N GLU A 182 9.67 -2.43 -11.17
CA GLU A 182 8.24 -2.44 -11.48
C GLU A 182 7.54 -1.15 -11.06
N TRP A 183 8.00 -0.52 -9.97
CA TRP A 183 7.57 0.83 -9.59
C TRP A 183 8.04 1.90 -10.57
N ASP A 184 9.30 1.83 -11.03
CA ASP A 184 9.85 2.75 -12.03
C ASP A 184 9.07 2.63 -13.36
N ASP A 185 8.83 1.40 -13.83
CA ASP A 185 8.10 1.13 -15.07
C ASP A 185 6.64 1.63 -14.97
N ALA A 186 5.96 1.42 -13.84
CA ALA A 186 4.59 1.90 -13.64
C ALA A 186 4.53 3.42 -13.52
N TYR A 187 5.44 4.04 -12.77
CA TYR A 187 5.46 5.49 -12.62
C TYR A 187 5.84 6.19 -13.93
N TYR A 188 6.77 5.65 -14.71
CA TYR A 188 7.14 6.22 -16.03
C TYR A 188 5.97 6.25 -17.01
N LYS A 189 5.06 5.26 -16.95
CA LYS A 189 3.82 5.28 -17.75
C LYS A 189 2.84 6.35 -17.30
N PHE A 190 2.82 6.65 -16.01
CA PHE A 190 1.99 7.71 -15.45
C PHE A 190 2.59 9.11 -15.72
N ASP A 191 3.89 9.28 -15.49
CA ASP A 191 4.66 10.50 -15.73
C ASP A 191 6.00 10.14 -16.38
N SER A 192 6.07 10.38 -17.69
CA SER A 192 7.23 10.03 -18.52
C SER A 192 8.43 10.96 -18.34
N LYS A 193 8.37 11.95 -17.44
CA LYS A 193 9.46 12.89 -17.19
C LYS A 193 10.73 12.21 -16.66
N PHE A 194 10.57 11.17 -15.84
CA PHE A 194 11.68 10.44 -15.23
C PHE A 194 11.51 8.94 -15.44
N LYS A 195 12.54 8.30 -15.99
CA LYS A 195 12.53 6.86 -16.25
C LYS A 195 12.59 6.04 -14.96
N GLU A 196 13.25 6.57 -13.93
CA GLU A 196 13.37 5.96 -12.63
C GLU A 196 12.90 6.97 -11.57
N LEU A 197 12.13 6.50 -10.59
CA LEU A 197 11.66 7.34 -9.48
C LEU A 197 12.84 8.03 -8.77
N LYS A 198 13.95 7.30 -8.61
CA LYS A 198 15.17 7.78 -7.94
C LYS A 198 15.87 8.95 -8.67
N GLN A 199 15.47 9.28 -9.89
CA GLN A 199 15.98 10.43 -10.64
C GLN A 199 15.19 11.72 -10.35
N ILE A 200 14.04 11.62 -9.67
CA ILE A 200 13.24 12.76 -9.26
C ILE A 200 14.01 13.53 -8.16
N PRO A 201 14.39 14.81 -8.38
CA PRO A 201 15.19 15.58 -7.42
C PRO A 201 14.55 15.73 -6.03
N GLU A 202 13.23 15.82 -5.98
CA GLU A 202 12.45 16.02 -4.76
C GLU A 202 12.25 14.71 -3.96
N LEU A 203 12.63 13.55 -4.52
CA LEU A 203 12.38 12.26 -3.89
C LEU A 203 13.22 12.09 -2.62
N ASN A 204 12.53 12.12 -1.47
CA ASN A 204 13.09 11.71 -0.19
C ASN A 204 12.76 10.23 0.05
N PHE A 205 13.75 9.33 -0.01
CA PHE A 205 13.46 7.89 0.10
C PHE A 205 14.39 7.11 1.05
N ILE A 206 13.95 5.90 1.37
CA ILE A 206 14.70 4.79 1.95
C ILE A 206 14.42 3.55 1.12
N GLU A 207 15.46 2.79 0.78
CA GLU A 207 15.31 1.47 0.17
C GLU A 207 15.64 0.39 1.20
N LEU A 208 14.73 -0.57 1.37
CA LEU A 208 14.95 -1.70 2.26
C LEU A 208 15.92 -2.71 1.64
N LYS A 209 16.86 -3.19 2.46
CA LYS A 209 17.87 -4.17 2.10
C LYS A 209 18.04 -5.20 3.20
N ASN A 210 18.22 -6.46 2.83
CA ASN A 210 18.59 -7.51 3.77
C ASN A 210 20.08 -7.42 4.15
N THR A 211 20.53 -8.33 5.02
CA THR A 211 21.92 -8.40 5.50
C THR A 211 22.96 -8.64 4.39
N ALA A 212 22.54 -9.15 3.24
CA ALA A 212 23.39 -9.32 2.05
C ALA A 212 23.32 -8.10 1.10
N ASN A 213 22.78 -6.97 1.55
CA ASN A 213 22.59 -5.74 0.77
C ASN A 213 21.69 -5.93 -0.47
N LYS A 214 20.80 -6.93 -0.45
CA LYS A 214 19.82 -7.22 -1.52
C LYS A 214 18.41 -6.87 -1.06
N THR A 215 17.49 -6.66 -2.00
CA THR A 215 16.07 -6.46 -1.68
C THR A 215 15.52 -7.60 -0.81
N PRO A 216 14.87 -7.30 0.33
CA PRO A 216 14.35 -8.33 1.22
C PRO A 216 13.13 -9.04 0.60
N ARG A 217 12.97 -10.33 0.90
CA ARG A 217 11.73 -11.06 0.55
C ARG A 217 10.53 -10.57 1.37
N SER A 218 10.80 -10.07 2.58
CA SER A 218 9.81 -9.62 3.54
C SER A 218 10.34 -8.39 4.30
N PRO A 219 9.59 -7.28 4.38
CA PRO A 219 10.12 -6.01 4.89
C PRO A 219 10.02 -5.94 6.42
N TYR A 220 11.06 -6.36 7.13
CA TYR A 220 11.20 -6.06 8.55
C TYR A 220 11.90 -4.71 8.68
N PHE A 221 11.17 -3.67 9.11
CA PHE A 221 11.55 -2.28 8.84
C PHE A 221 12.92 -1.94 9.44
N LYS A 222 13.11 -2.17 10.74
CA LYS A 222 14.36 -1.83 11.43
C LYS A 222 15.55 -2.62 10.91
N GLU A 223 15.40 -3.93 10.76
CA GLU A 223 16.45 -4.82 10.27
C GLU A 223 16.82 -4.52 8.82
N SER A 224 15.85 -4.06 8.02
CA SER A 224 16.06 -3.86 6.59
C SER A 224 16.51 -2.46 6.19
N MET A 225 16.47 -1.45 7.06
CA MET A 225 16.92 -0.09 6.72
C MET A 225 18.19 0.36 7.45
N GLY A 226 18.57 -0.33 8.53
CA GLY A 226 19.68 0.08 9.38
C GLY A 226 19.35 1.26 10.29
N LYS A 227 20.21 1.52 11.27
CA LYS A 227 19.93 2.46 12.37
C LYS A 227 19.65 3.89 11.88
N GLU A 228 20.48 4.44 10.99
CA GLU A 228 20.35 5.83 10.53
C GLU A 228 19.02 6.07 9.80
N ASN A 229 18.66 5.19 8.86
CA ASN A 229 17.39 5.29 8.15
C ASN A 229 16.19 5.02 9.08
N PHE A 230 16.36 4.16 10.09
CA PHE A 230 15.31 3.94 11.07
C PHE A 230 15.05 5.19 11.92
N GLU A 231 16.09 5.90 12.37
CA GLU A 231 15.93 7.19 13.04
C GLU A 231 15.30 8.25 12.11
N LYS A 232 15.68 8.27 10.82
CA LYS A 232 15.05 9.13 9.81
C LYS A 232 13.55 8.83 9.67
N LEU A 233 13.17 7.56 9.67
CA LEU A 233 11.77 7.12 9.64
C LEU A 233 11.01 7.57 10.90
N ILE A 234 11.57 7.32 12.09
CA ILE A 234 10.97 7.78 13.36
C ILE A 234 10.75 9.30 13.33
N ALA A 235 11.77 10.07 12.91
CA ALA A 235 11.66 11.52 12.80
C ALA A 235 10.55 11.94 11.80
N ALA A 236 10.36 11.22 10.71
CA ALA A 236 9.28 11.48 9.75
C ALA A 236 7.89 11.16 10.32
N ILE A 237 7.75 10.08 11.09
CA ILE A 237 6.49 9.69 11.75
C ILE A 237 6.09 10.70 12.84
N LEU A 238 7.05 11.17 13.63
CA LEU A 238 6.78 12.11 14.72
C LEU A 238 6.45 13.53 14.23
N LYS A 239 6.73 13.87 12.96
CA LYS A 239 6.29 15.13 12.36
C LYS A 239 4.76 15.15 12.24
N PRO A 240 4.09 16.22 12.68
CA PRO A 240 2.66 16.41 12.40
C PRO A 240 2.38 16.34 10.90
N VAL A 241 1.23 15.78 10.54
CA VAL A 241 0.71 15.89 9.16
C VAL A 241 0.24 17.32 8.96
N ASP A 242 0.73 17.98 7.90
CA ASP A 242 0.26 19.31 7.54
C ASP A 242 -1.23 19.24 7.14
N ARG A 243 -2.07 19.89 7.93
CA ARG A 243 -3.53 19.89 7.77
C ARG A 243 -4.02 21.04 6.88
N ASN A 244 -3.14 21.93 6.44
CA ASN A 244 -3.50 23.15 5.72
C ASN A 244 -3.87 22.94 4.23
N GLY A 245 -4.02 21.70 3.77
CA GLY A 245 -4.48 21.36 2.41
C GLY A 245 -5.69 20.43 2.38
N MET A 246 -6.51 20.43 3.44
CA MET A 246 -7.71 19.58 3.57
C MET A 246 -9.02 20.27 3.14
N GLU A 247 -8.93 21.42 2.46
CA GLU A 247 -10.06 22.10 1.81
C GLU A 247 -10.11 21.81 0.31
#